data_AF-A0A316FAV6-F1
#
_entry.id   AF-A0A316FAV6-F1
#
_cell.length_a   1.000
_cell.length_b   1.000
_cell.length_c   1.000
_cell.angle_alpha   90.00
_cell.angle_beta   90.00
_cell.angle_gamma   90.00
#
_symmetry.space_group_name_H-M   'P 1'
#
loop_
_entity.id
_entity.type
_entity.pdbx_description
1 polymer ?
#
loop_
_entity_poly.entity_id
_entity_poly.type
_entity_poly.pdbx_seq_one_letter_code
_entity_poly.pdbx_strand_id
1 'polypeptide(L)'
;MRDFVERVTFATAGDIRGMLDDVLADDWMALPPWARNLSYRLACLQQPGDRELLREAAADLYSFGPDWDGHAQRLRDAADGIGQVVSRRSSEPDQAPR
;
A
#
# COMPACT_ATOMS: atom_id res chain seq x y z
N MET A 1 12.23 -14.36 10.46
CA MET A 1 11.57 -14.00 9.19
C MET A 1 10.14 -14.52 9.12
N ARG A 2 9.91 -15.84 9.26
CA ARG A 2 8.56 -16.44 9.30
C ARG A 2 7.62 -15.73 10.28
N ASP A 3 8.05 -15.56 11.53
CA ASP A 3 7.21 -14.95 12.57
C ASP A 3 6.86 -13.48 12.31
N PHE A 4 7.72 -12.76 11.57
CA PHE A 4 7.42 -11.38 11.16
C PHE A 4 6.33 -11.41 10.08
N VAL A 5 6.53 -12.22 9.04
CA VAL A 5 5.56 -12.36 7.94
C VAL A 5 4.20 -12.80 8.48
N GLU A 6 4.16 -13.77 9.38
CA GLU A 6 2.92 -14.23 10.00
C GLU A 6 2.24 -13.12 10.80
N ARG A 7 2.97 -12.43 11.67
CA ARG A 7 2.42 -11.32 12.47
C ARG A 7 1.89 -10.19 11.59
N VAL A 8 2.66 -9.73 10.61
CA VAL A 8 2.26 -8.59 9.75
C VAL A 8 1.10 -8.96 8.83
N THR A 9 0.98 -10.23 8.42
CA THR A 9 -0.13 -10.68 7.56
C THR A 9 -1.49 -10.56 8.27
N PHE A 10 -1.53 -10.78 9.57
CA PHE A 10 -2.76 -10.72 10.37
C PHE A 10 -2.94 -9.42 11.16
N ALA A 11 -1.99 -8.49 11.07
CA ALA A 11 -2.08 -7.19 11.71
C ALA A 11 -3.08 -6.27 10.99
N THR A 12 -3.74 -5.40 11.74
CA THR A 12 -4.59 -4.36 11.15
C THR A 12 -3.73 -3.27 10.51
N ALA A 13 -4.30 -2.49 9.59
CA ALA A 13 -3.63 -1.32 9.02
C ALA A 13 -3.13 -0.34 10.10
N GLY A 14 -3.91 -0.16 11.17
CA GLY A 14 -3.51 0.69 12.30
C GLY A 14 -2.31 0.14 13.07
N ASP A 15 -2.31 -1.17 13.38
CA ASP A 15 -1.19 -1.82 14.05
C ASP A 15 0.09 -1.77 13.19
N ILE A 16 -0.06 -1.96 11.88
CA ILE A 16 1.05 -1.87 10.93
C ILE A 16 1.61 -0.43 10.89
N ARG A 17 0.74 0.58 10.81
CA ARG A 17 1.16 1.99 10.81
C ARG A 17 1.88 2.34 12.12
N GLY A 18 1.31 2.00 13.28
CA GLY A 18 1.95 2.25 14.57
C GLY A 18 3.32 1.59 14.69
N MET A 19 3.45 0.32 14.26
CA MET A 19 4.76 -0.35 14.22
C MET A 19 5.75 0.37 13.28
N LEU A 20 5.31 0.81 12.10
CA LEU A 20 6.16 1.53 11.15
C LEU A 20 6.60 2.89 11.70
N ASP A 21 5.68 3.63 12.34
CA ASP A 21 5.96 4.91 12.97
C ASP A 21 7.03 4.77 14.06
N ASP A 22 6.86 3.78 14.95
CA ASP A 22 7.82 3.48 16.01
C ASP A 22 9.20 3.12 15.44
N VAL A 23 9.24 2.24 14.45
CA VAL A 23 10.50 1.79 13.83
C VAL A 23 11.20 2.93 13.10
N LEU A 24 10.49 3.71 12.30
CA LEU A 24 11.08 4.77 11.49
C LEU A 24 11.51 5.96 12.35
N ALA A 25 10.86 6.19 13.48
CA ALA A 25 11.25 7.23 14.44
C ALA A 25 12.53 6.86 15.23
N ASP A 26 12.71 5.58 15.57
CA ASP A 26 13.85 5.10 16.35
C ASP A 26 15.09 4.85 15.48
N ASP A 27 14.97 3.97 14.48
CA ASP A 27 16.04 3.65 13.54
C ASP A 27 15.47 3.21 12.19
N TRP A 28 15.63 4.09 11.19
CA TRP A 28 15.15 3.84 9.83
C TRP A 28 15.76 2.57 9.19
N MET A 29 16.88 2.04 9.71
CA MET A 29 17.52 0.80 9.25
C MET A 29 17.08 -0.45 10.01
N ALA A 30 16.30 -0.31 11.09
CA ALA A 30 15.92 -1.44 11.95
C ALA A 30 15.02 -2.48 11.26
N LEU A 31 14.25 -2.07 10.25
CA LEU A 31 13.55 -2.99 9.36
C LEU A 31 14.21 -3.02 7.98
N PRO A 32 14.51 -4.21 7.42
CA PRO A 32 15.04 -4.29 6.07
C PRO A 32 14.01 -3.77 5.04
N PRO A 33 14.46 -3.23 3.89
CA PRO A 33 13.58 -2.63 2.88
C PRO A 33 12.38 -3.50 2.48
N TRP A 34 12.58 -4.81 2.29
CA TRP A 34 11.51 -5.73 1.92
C TRP A 34 10.40 -5.82 2.96
N ALA A 35 10.74 -5.69 4.25
CA ALA A 35 9.79 -5.82 5.36
C ALA A 35 8.92 -4.57 5.47
N ARG A 36 9.51 -3.37 5.32
CA ARG A 36 8.76 -2.11 5.28
C ARG A 36 7.83 -2.07 4.08
N ASN A 37 8.34 -2.47 2.90
CA ASN A 37 7.53 -2.53 1.70
C ASN A 37 6.32 -3.47 1.83
N LEU A 38 6.54 -4.67 2.37
CA LEU A 38 5.46 -5.63 2.63
C LEU A 38 4.42 -5.04 3.58
N SER A 39 4.88 -4.42 4.67
CA SER A 39 4.02 -3.80 5.69
C SER A 39 3.14 -2.69 5.09
N TYR A 40 3.75 -1.71 4.41
CA TYR A 40 3.02 -0.65 3.73
C TYR A 40 2.00 -1.20 2.72
N ARG A 41 2.36 -2.21 1.93
CA ARG A 41 1.43 -2.81 0.95
C ARG A 41 0.22 -3.46 1.62
N LEU A 42 0.43 -4.20 2.72
CA LEU A 42 -0.66 -4.81 3.46
C LEU A 42 -1.58 -3.74 4.06
N ALA A 43 -1.03 -2.66 4.62
CA ALA A 43 -1.82 -1.55 5.13
C ALA A 43 -2.62 -0.85 4.01
N CYS A 44 -1.99 -0.55 2.86
CA CYS A 44 -2.66 0.07 1.71
C CYS A 44 -3.79 -0.80 1.14
N LEU A 45 -3.65 -2.14 1.16
CA LEU A 45 -4.71 -3.05 0.71
C LEU A 45 -5.93 -3.04 1.66
N GLN A 46 -5.69 -2.87 2.95
CA GLN A 46 -6.76 -2.77 3.96
C GLN A 46 -7.44 -1.39 3.94
N GLN A 47 -6.72 -0.31 3.59
CA GLN A 47 -7.19 1.07 3.58
C GLN A 47 -6.86 1.80 2.25
N PRO A 48 -7.43 1.36 1.11
CA PRO A 48 -7.04 1.86 -0.21
C PRO A 48 -7.38 3.34 -0.47
N GLY A 49 -8.21 3.96 0.38
CA GLY A 49 -8.57 5.37 0.30
C GLY A 49 -7.75 6.29 1.22
N ASP A 50 -6.87 5.73 2.06
CA ASP A 50 -6.05 6.52 2.97
C ASP A 50 -4.91 7.21 2.20
N ARG A 51 -5.16 8.48 1.86
CA ARG A 51 -4.25 9.29 1.03
C ARG A 51 -2.91 9.56 1.70
N GLU A 52 -2.87 9.57 3.04
CA GLU A 52 -1.63 9.81 3.79
C GLU A 52 -0.76 8.55 3.73
N LEU A 53 -1.34 7.40 4.06
CA LEU A 53 -0.68 6.10 3.98
C LEU A 53 -0.12 5.80 2.59
N LEU A 54 -0.87 6.13 1.54
CA LEU A 54 -0.39 5.96 0.16
C LEU A 54 0.84 6.84 -0.16
N ARG A 55 0.91 8.06 0.38
CA ARG A 55 2.06 8.95 0.18
C ARG A 55 3.28 8.48 0.97
N GLU A 56 3.09 8.02 2.20
CA GLU A 56 4.14 7.42 3.03
C GLU A 56 4.74 6.19 2.33
N ALA A 57 3.89 5.26 1.88
CA ALA A 57 4.31 4.06 1.16
C ALA A 57 5.07 4.39 -0.14
N ALA A 58 4.67 5.43 -0.87
CA ALA A 58 5.40 5.89 -2.04
C ALA A 58 6.78 6.46 -1.69
N ALA A 59 6.88 7.26 -0.62
CA ALA A 59 8.14 7.85 -0.18
C ALA A 59 9.15 6.78 0.28
N ASP A 60 8.69 5.75 1.00
CA ASP A 60 9.54 4.61 1.37
C ASP A 60 10.08 3.90 0.12
N LEU A 61 9.24 3.69 -0.91
CA LEU A 61 9.67 3.06 -2.15
C LEU A 61 10.72 3.84 -2.94
N TYR A 62 10.58 5.16 -3.05
CA TYR A 62 11.58 6.00 -3.72
C TYR A 62 12.95 5.95 -3.04
N SER A 63 13.02 5.52 -1.77
CA SER A 63 14.27 5.45 -1.00
C SER A 63 15.17 4.27 -1.38
N PHE A 64 14.71 3.33 -2.23
CA PHE A 64 15.45 2.11 -2.59
C PHE A 64 15.88 2.00 -4.05
N GLY A 65 15.80 3.10 -4.82
CA GLY A 65 16.22 3.15 -6.21
C GLY A 65 15.10 2.92 -7.23
N PRO A 66 15.43 3.03 -8.53
CA PRO A 66 14.44 3.29 -9.59
C PRO A 66 13.52 2.10 -9.92
N ASP A 67 13.89 0.88 -9.52
CA ASP A 67 13.11 -0.33 -9.78
C ASP A 67 11.67 -0.24 -9.24
N TRP A 68 11.47 0.59 -8.20
CA TRP A 68 10.18 0.78 -7.55
C TRP A 68 9.45 2.06 -7.93
N ASP A 69 10.06 2.95 -8.72
CA ASP A 69 9.51 4.27 -9.03
C ASP A 69 8.13 4.17 -9.69
N GLY A 70 7.92 3.18 -10.55
CA GLY A 70 6.62 2.95 -11.18
C GLY A 70 5.53 2.55 -10.17
N HIS A 71 5.89 1.82 -9.10
CA HIS A 71 4.94 1.50 -8.02
C HIS A 71 4.71 2.71 -7.12
N ALA A 72 5.77 3.44 -6.76
CA ALA A 72 5.68 4.65 -5.96
C ALA A 72 4.82 5.72 -6.65
N GLN A 73 4.99 5.90 -7.96
CA GLN A 73 4.18 6.84 -8.74
C GLN A 73 2.70 6.45 -8.74
N ARG A 74 2.36 5.17 -8.91
CA ARG A 74 0.96 4.71 -8.84
C ARG A 74 0.32 4.98 -7.48
N LEU A 75 1.07 4.83 -6.39
CA LEU A 75 0.59 5.15 -5.05
C LEU A 75 0.38 6.66 -4.89
N ARG A 76 1.30 7.50 -5.42
CA ARG A 76 1.13 8.96 -5.47
C ARG A 76 -0.08 9.38 -6.27
N ASP A 77 -0.25 8.84 -7.47
CA ASP A 77 -1.39 9.13 -8.33
C ASP A 77 -2.70 8.76 -7.63
N ALA A 78 -2.78 7.58 -7.02
CA ALA A 78 -3.93 7.16 -6.22
C ALA A 78 -4.18 8.10 -5.03
N ALA A 79 -3.13 8.49 -4.31
CA ALA A 79 -3.21 9.45 -3.21
C ALA A 79 -3.66 10.83 -3.69
N ASP A 80 -3.37 11.23 -4.92
CA ASP A 80 -3.76 12.52 -5.47
C ASP A 80 -5.13 12.48 -6.15
N GLY A 81 -5.76 11.30 -6.22
CA GLY A 81 -7.05 11.09 -6.90
C GLY A 81 -6.90 11.09 -8.43
N ILE A 82 -5.69 10.89 -8.91
CA ILE A 82 -5.34 10.79 -10.33
C ILE A 82 -5.51 9.31 -10.72
N GLY A 83 -6.69 8.97 -11.24
CA GLY A 83 -6.99 7.60 -11.65
C GLY A 83 -6.76 7.38 -13.15
N GLN A 84 -6.01 6.34 -13.51
CA GLN A 84 -6.37 5.58 -14.70
C GLN A 84 -7.79 5.05 -14.46
N VAL A 85 -8.72 5.46 -15.33
CA VAL A 85 -10.09 4.96 -15.38
C VAL A 85 -10.02 3.45 -15.65
N VAL A 86 -9.99 2.62 -14.60
CA VAL A 86 -10.42 1.24 -14.73
C VAL A 86 -11.92 1.31 -14.89
N SER A 87 -12.34 1.40 -16.15
CA SER A 87 -13.72 1.32 -16.58
C SER A 87 -14.34 0.08 -15.95
N ARG A 88 -15.14 0.27 -14.89
CA ARG A 88 -16.08 -0.74 -14.44
C ARG A 88 -17.03 -0.94 -15.61
N ARG A 89 -16.78 -1.95 -16.45
CA ARG A 89 -17.78 -2.41 -17.41
C ARG A 89 -19.04 -2.72 -16.62
N SER A 90 -20.06 -1.91 -16.83
CA SER A 90 -21.40 -2.08 -16.31
C SER A 90 -21.86 -3.51 -16.58
N SER A 91 -22.23 -4.23 -15.53
CA SER A 91 -23.03 -5.44 -15.66
C SER A 91 -24.46 -4.99 -15.94
N GLU A 92 -24.86 -5.01 -17.21
CA GLU A 92 -26.26 -4.85 -17.60
C GLU A 92 -26.89 -6.24 -17.66
N PRO A 93 -27.97 -6.53 -16.91
CA PRO A 93 -28.65 -7.81 -17.01
C PRO A 93 -29.51 -7.83 -18.29
N ASP A 94 -29.21 -8.80 -19.14
CA ASP A 94 -29.92 -9.13 -20.38
C ASP A 94 -31.41 -9.41 -20.09
N GLN A 95 -32.28 -8.44 -20.42
CA GLN A 95 -33.73 -8.65 -20.45
C GLN A 95 -34.10 -9.26 -21.80
N ALA A 96 -34.34 -10.58 -21.82
CA ALA A 96 -34.91 -11.26 -22.97
C ALA A 96 -36.44 -11.00 -23.06
N PRO A 97 -36.99 -10.55 -24.20
CA PRO A 97 -38.44 -10.46 -24.38
C PRO A 97 -39.03 -11.86 -24.68
N ARG A 98 -40.23 -12.10 -24.15
CA ARG A 98 -41.11 -13.24 -24.51
C ARG A 98 -41.90 -12.94 -25.77
#